data_AF-A0Y349-F1
#
_entry.id   AF-A0Y349-F1
#
_cell.length_a   1.000
_cell.length_b   1.000
_cell.length_c   1.000
_cell.angle_alpha   90.00
_cell.angle_beta   90.00
_cell.angle_gamma   90.00
#
_symmetry.space_group_name_H-M   'P 1'
#
loop_
_entity.id
_entity.type
_entity.pdbx_description
1 polymer ?
#
loop_
_entity_poly.entity_id
_entity_poly.type
_entity_poly.pdbx_seq_one_letter_code
_entity_poly.pdbx_strand_id
1 'polypeptide(L)'
;MIKHMVVIIVLLNLVGCKLFQYNSDPKVIANGITIAKPATHSNLAYIWLPTANTGNKALYREAFDNNVINFSKKYNLTNLNPKVQPMFDNFIIEQGGAFNTKTGKLESERVQAAIQFTFNSIKQTYPNIGNLLVIHPKENSIKIVDGTATWNGVEQHVLTRSRDSVEFRPAISIALQYYNDVEKNNFHEVGLDLHAPDLTDNDKYEQILKHILTPIVLLNTKVK
;
A
#
# COMPACT_ATOMS: atom_id res chain seq x y z
N MET A 1 -21.11 11.21 50.35
CA MET A 1 -19.91 10.63 49.70
C MET A 1 -20.24 9.66 48.55
N ILE A 2 -21.37 8.94 48.56
CA ILE A 2 -21.75 7.97 47.50
C ILE A 2 -22.06 8.64 46.14
N LYS A 3 -22.63 9.85 46.12
CA LYS A 3 -23.01 10.55 44.87
C LYS A 3 -21.82 10.95 43.97
N HIS A 4 -20.62 11.11 44.53
CA HIS A 4 -19.44 11.53 43.75
C HIS A 4 -18.69 10.34 43.13
N MET A 5 -18.89 9.13 43.66
CA MET A 5 -18.24 7.92 43.17
C MET A 5 -18.85 7.42 41.85
N VAL A 6 -20.17 7.62 41.66
CA VAL A 6 -20.89 7.23 40.44
C VAL A 6 -20.46 8.08 39.24
N VAL A 7 -20.16 9.37 39.47
CA VAL A 7 -19.71 10.29 38.39
C VAL A 7 -18.34 9.89 37.84
N ILE A 8 -17.44 9.39 38.68
CA ILE A 8 -16.09 8.94 38.27
C ILE A 8 -16.17 7.65 37.44
N ILE A 9 -17.05 6.70 37.81
CA ILE A 9 -17.24 5.44 37.07
C ILE A 9 -17.92 5.68 35.71
N VAL A 10 -18.82 6.66 35.62
CA VAL A 10 -19.46 7.05 34.34
C VAL A 10 -18.46 7.81 33.44
N LEU A 11 -17.60 8.66 34.01
CA LEU A 11 -16.53 9.33 33.26
C LEU A 11 -15.48 8.34 32.72
N LEU A 12 -15.12 7.30 33.49
CA LEU A 12 -14.23 6.24 33.02
C LEU A 12 -14.83 5.36 31.92
N ASN A 13 -16.17 5.26 31.81
CA ASN A 13 -16.84 4.59 30.69
C ASN A 13 -17.05 5.48 29.46
N LEU A 14 -17.01 6.81 29.61
CA LEU A 14 -17.07 7.78 28.50
C LEU A 14 -15.71 7.99 27.84
N VAL A 15 -14.62 7.82 28.59
CA VAL A 15 -13.31 7.55 28.01
C VAL A 15 -13.30 6.07 27.65
N GLY A 16 -14.05 5.71 26.61
CA GLY A 16 -13.84 4.44 25.94
C GLY A 16 -12.36 4.38 25.61
N CYS A 17 -11.59 3.64 26.43
CA CYS A 17 -10.30 3.12 26.04
C CYS A 17 -10.60 2.28 24.80
N LYS A 18 -10.58 2.91 23.62
CA LYS A 18 -9.99 2.27 22.46
C LYS A 18 -8.60 1.91 22.97
N LEU A 19 -8.46 0.69 23.49
CA LEU A 19 -7.16 0.04 23.54
C LEU A 19 -6.64 0.23 22.13
N PHE A 20 -5.71 1.17 21.96
CA PHE A 20 -4.93 1.29 20.75
C PHE A 20 -4.30 -0.08 20.62
N GLN A 21 -4.86 -0.91 19.73
CA GLN A 21 -4.31 -2.22 19.45
C GLN A 21 -3.02 -1.93 18.71
N TYR A 22 -1.94 -1.87 19.49
CA TYR A 22 -0.61 -1.72 18.97
C TYR A 22 -0.27 -3.08 18.35
N ASN A 23 -0.27 -3.13 17.03
CA ASN A 23 0.30 -4.26 16.32
C ASN A 23 1.78 -3.99 16.12
N SER A 24 2.57 -5.06 15.95
CA SER A 24 3.91 -4.89 15.40
C SER A 24 3.83 -4.28 14.01
N ASP A 25 4.96 -3.75 13.53
CA ASP A 25 5.09 -3.44 12.11
C ASP A 25 4.93 -4.71 11.28
N PRO A 26 4.40 -4.58 10.04
CA PRO A 26 4.29 -5.70 9.13
C PRO A 26 5.69 -6.17 8.70
N LYS A 27 5.96 -7.46 8.91
CA LYS A 27 7.21 -8.12 8.56
C LYS A 27 7.00 -8.96 7.31
N VAL A 28 7.89 -8.82 6.33
CA VAL A 28 7.84 -9.64 5.12
C VAL A 28 8.47 -11.01 5.38
N ILE A 29 7.72 -12.06 5.10
CA ILE A 29 8.15 -13.46 5.24
C ILE A 29 8.18 -14.21 3.89
N ALA A 30 7.68 -13.60 2.81
CA ALA A 30 7.73 -14.18 1.47
C ALA A 30 9.11 -14.03 0.80
N ASN A 31 9.38 -14.93 -0.14
CA ASN A 31 10.53 -14.85 -1.04
C ASN A 31 10.45 -13.59 -1.92
N GLY A 32 11.61 -13.02 -2.27
CA GLY A 32 11.70 -11.83 -3.10
C GLY A 32 10.98 -11.97 -4.45
N ILE A 33 10.29 -10.90 -4.85
CA ILE A 33 9.61 -10.84 -6.15
C ILE A 33 10.67 -10.76 -7.25
N THR A 34 10.56 -11.63 -8.26
CA THR A 34 11.49 -11.68 -9.39
C THR A 34 10.80 -11.22 -10.65
N ILE A 35 11.43 -10.31 -11.38
CA ILE A 35 10.99 -9.85 -12.70
C ILE A 35 12.08 -10.17 -13.74
N ALA A 36 11.71 -10.33 -15.01
CA ALA A 36 12.60 -10.84 -16.06
C ALA A 36 13.90 -10.04 -16.25
N LYS A 37 13.89 -8.73 -15.96
CA LYS A 37 15.07 -7.87 -16.06
C LYS A 37 15.29 -7.10 -14.76
N PRO A 38 16.47 -7.21 -14.13
CA PRO A 38 16.77 -6.47 -12.91
C PRO A 38 16.80 -4.97 -13.18
N ALA A 39 16.48 -4.18 -12.15
CA ALA A 39 16.57 -2.74 -12.22
C ALA A 39 18.02 -2.26 -12.40
N THR A 40 18.20 -1.22 -13.23
CA THR A 40 19.51 -0.58 -13.49
C THR A 40 19.53 0.89 -13.10
N HIS A 41 18.48 1.39 -12.46
CA HIS A 41 18.29 2.80 -12.11
C HIS A 41 17.62 2.96 -10.74
N SER A 42 17.62 4.19 -10.22
CA SER A 42 16.98 4.54 -8.94
C SER A 42 15.76 5.46 -9.10
N ASN A 43 15.22 5.57 -10.33
CA ASN A 43 13.95 6.25 -10.60
C ASN A 43 12.77 5.34 -10.25
N LEU A 44 11.97 5.73 -9.25
CA LEU A 44 10.78 5.01 -8.82
C LEU A 44 9.53 5.58 -9.51
N ALA A 45 8.85 4.79 -10.33
CA ALA A 45 7.56 5.13 -10.92
C ALA A 45 6.49 4.13 -10.48
N TYR A 46 5.45 4.65 -9.83
CA TYR A 46 4.27 3.88 -9.45
C TYR A 46 3.02 4.74 -9.56
N ILE A 47 1.88 4.08 -9.71
CA ILE A 47 0.54 4.68 -9.68
C ILE A 47 -0.40 3.86 -8.81
N TRP A 48 -1.36 4.54 -8.21
CA TRP A 48 -2.52 3.97 -7.58
C TRP A 48 -3.68 3.89 -8.55
N LEU A 49 -4.38 2.77 -8.56
CA LEU A 49 -5.66 2.68 -9.26
C LEU A 49 -6.73 3.53 -8.55
N PRO A 50 -7.76 4.01 -9.27
CA PRO A 50 -8.79 4.89 -8.71
C PRO A 50 -9.54 4.30 -7.50
N THR A 51 -9.58 2.98 -7.35
CA THR A 51 -10.16 2.29 -6.19
C THR A 51 -9.44 2.60 -4.88
N ALA A 52 -8.20 3.08 -4.93
CA ALA A 52 -7.43 3.53 -3.77
C ALA A 52 -8.02 4.77 -3.09
N ASN A 53 -8.85 5.54 -3.78
CA ASN A 53 -9.46 6.77 -3.24
C ASN A 53 -10.79 6.54 -2.52
N THR A 54 -11.15 5.28 -2.26
CA THR A 54 -12.47 4.91 -1.70
C THR A 54 -12.38 4.49 -0.24
N GLY A 55 -13.24 5.06 0.61
CA GLY A 55 -13.36 4.67 2.03
C GLY A 55 -12.03 4.70 2.77
N ASN A 56 -11.78 3.67 3.58
CA ASN A 56 -10.55 3.58 4.36
C ASN A 56 -9.29 3.36 3.52
N LYS A 57 -9.41 2.88 2.26
CA LYS A 57 -8.25 2.65 1.36
C LYS A 57 -7.46 3.91 1.09
N ALA A 58 -8.12 5.07 1.12
CA ALA A 58 -7.47 6.37 0.95
C ALA A 58 -6.42 6.63 2.04
N LEU A 59 -6.71 6.22 3.28
CA LEU A 59 -5.77 6.36 4.40
C LEU A 59 -4.54 5.47 4.22
N TYR A 60 -4.73 4.25 3.71
CA TYR A 60 -3.60 3.34 3.43
C TYR A 60 -2.75 3.82 2.28
N ARG A 61 -3.37 4.38 1.23
CA ARG A 61 -2.66 5.06 0.15
C ARG A 61 -1.80 6.20 0.71
N GLU A 62 -2.39 7.08 1.52
CA GLU A 62 -1.69 8.24 2.08
C GLU A 62 -0.52 7.83 2.98
N ALA A 63 -0.74 6.87 3.89
CA ALA A 63 0.30 6.31 4.73
C ALA A 63 1.45 5.70 3.91
N PHE A 64 1.10 4.94 2.87
CA PHE A 64 2.07 4.35 1.96
C PHE A 64 2.86 5.43 1.21
N ASP A 65 2.20 6.44 0.66
CA ASP A 65 2.85 7.55 -0.06
C ASP A 65 3.83 8.31 0.89
N ASN A 66 3.44 8.55 2.15
CA ASN A 66 4.31 9.13 3.17
C ASN A 66 5.54 8.26 3.45
N ASN A 67 5.35 6.95 3.61
CA ASN A 67 6.43 5.99 3.81
C ASN A 67 7.36 5.93 2.58
N VAL A 68 6.82 5.99 1.36
CA VAL A 68 7.60 6.02 0.12
C VAL A 68 8.47 7.27 0.05
N ILE A 69 7.98 8.43 0.48
CA ILE A 69 8.76 9.67 0.51
C ILE A 69 10.00 9.46 1.41
N ASN A 70 9.82 8.90 2.61
CA ASN A 70 10.95 8.67 3.52
C ASN A 70 11.90 7.58 3.01
N PHE A 71 11.35 6.46 2.54
CA PHE A 71 12.09 5.37 1.92
C PHE A 71 12.93 5.88 0.72
N SER A 72 12.34 6.73 -0.13
CA SER A 72 13.05 7.31 -1.28
C SER A 72 14.22 8.19 -0.85
N LYS A 73 14.07 8.99 0.21
CA LYS A 73 15.19 9.75 0.78
C LYS A 73 16.28 8.83 1.32
N LYS A 74 15.90 7.81 2.09
CA LYS A 74 16.82 6.84 2.71
C LYS A 74 17.69 6.10 1.69
N TYR A 75 17.12 5.71 0.55
CA TYR A 75 17.80 4.94 -0.50
C TYR A 75 18.20 5.76 -1.73
N ASN A 76 18.14 7.11 -1.63
CA ASN A 76 18.45 8.05 -2.71
C ASN A 76 17.72 7.71 -4.03
N LEU A 77 16.42 7.45 -3.93
CA LEU A 77 15.53 7.19 -5.06
C LEU A 77 14.91 8.50 -5.55
N THR A 78 14.74 8.62 -6.86
CA THR A 78 13.94 9.69 -7.44
C THR A 78 12.49 9.23 -7.50
N ASN A 79 11.64 9.70 -6.59
CA ASN A 79 10.21 9.40 -6.61
C ASN A 79 9.51 10.19 -7.72
N LEU A 80 9.05 9.50 -8.76
CA LEU A 80 8.35 10.08 -9.90
C LEU A 80 6.83 10.10 -9.72
N ASN A 81 6.26 9.45 -8.70
CA ASN A 81 4.81 9.40 -8.49
C ASN A 81 4.13 10.79 -8.52
N PRO A 82 4.69 11.87 -7.93
CA PRO A 82 4.09 13.21 -8.03
C PRO A 82 3.92 13.74 -9.46
N LYS A 83 4.64 13.20 -10.44
CA LYS A 83 4.49 13.51 -11.87
C LYS A 83 3.66 12.45 -12.61
N VAL A 84 3.80 11.19 -12.24
CA VAL A 84 3.20 10.04 -12.94
C VAL A 84 1.72 9.85 -12.57
N GLN A 85 1.36 10.02 -11.30
CA GLN A 85 -0.03 9.89 -10.86
C GLN A 85 -0.96 10.92 -11.52
N PRO A 86 -0.65 12.24 -11.53
CA PRO A 86 -1.51 13.20 -12.21
C PRO A 86 -1.65 12.94 -13.72
N MET A 87 -0.59 12.44 -14.38
CA MET A 87 -0.64 12.06 -15.78
C MET A 87 -1.63 10.92 -16.04
N PHE A 88 -1.61 9.89 -15.20
CA PHE A 88 -2.57 8.79 -15.24
C PHE A 88 -4.01 9.27 -14.96
N ASP A 89 -4.18 10.07 -13.90
CA ASP A 89 -5.49 10.58 -13.50
C ASP A 89 -6.10 11.50 -14.58
N ASN A 90 -5.31 12.40 -15.16
CA ASN A 90 -5.76 13.32 -16.20
C ASN A 90 -6.22 12.56 -17.46
N PHE A 91 -5.47 11.55 -17.90
CA PHE A 91 -5.89 10.72 -19.03
C PHE A 91 -7.26 10.07 -18.76
N ILE A 92 -7.45 9.51 -17.57
CA ILE A 92 -8.73 8.89 -17.20
C ILE A 92 -9.87 9.92 -17.18
N ILE A 93 -9.62 11.11 -16.62
CA ILE A 93 -10.62 12.19 -16.53
C ILE A 93 -11.03 12.66 -17.94
N GLU A 94 -10.07 12.88 -18.84
CA GLU A 94 -10.31 13.27 -20.23
C GLU A 94 -11.12 12.22 -21.00
N GLN A 95 -11.01 10.94 -20.63
CA GLN A 95 -11.80 9.84 -21.21
C GLN A 95 -13.15 9.61 -20.50
N GLY A 96 -13.58 10.51 -19.61
CA GLY A 96 -14.88 10.44 -18.93
C GLY A 96 -14.89 9.72 -17.58
N GLY A 97 -13.74 9.60 -16.91
CA GLY A 97 -13.59 9.08 -15.55
C GLY A 97 -13.26 7.58 -15.48
N ALA A 98 -12.97 7.04 -14.30
CA ALA A 98 -12.58 5.63 -14.15
C ALA A 98 -13.77 4.64 -14.07
N PHE A 99 -14.95 5.15 -13.75
CA PHE A 99 -16.12 4.35 -13.43
C PHE A 99 -17.24 4.65 -14.41
N ASN A 100 -17.97 3.61 -14.79
CA ASN A 100 -19.18 3.74 -15.56
C ASN A 100 -20.24 4.47 -14.72
N THR A 101 -20.75 5.61 -15.20
CA THR A 101 -21.71 6.43 -14.43
C THR A 101 -23.06 5.74 -14.22
N LYS A 102 -23.42 4.75 -15.06
CA LYS A 102 -24.68 4.00 -14.92
C LYS A 102 -24.56 2.81 -13.99
N THR A 103 -23.44 2.09 -14.02
CA THR A 103 -23.27 0.82 -13.28
C THR A 103 -22.38 0.94 -12.04
N GLY A 104 -21.62 2.03 -11.89
CA GLY A 104 -20.63 2.21 -10.84
C GLY A 104 -19.41 1.28 -10.96
N LYS A 105 -19.33 0.45 -12.02
CA LYS A 105 -18.23 -0.49 -12.23
C LYS A 105 -17.02 0.21 -12.84
N LEU A 106 -15.83 -0.29 -12.51
CA LEU A 106 -14.57 0.19 -13.05
C LEU A 106 -14.48 -0.14 -14.55
N GLU A 107 -14.20 0.85 -15.39
CA GLU A 107 -13.99 0.71 -16.83
C GLU A 107 -12.58 0.18 -17.10
N SER A 108 -12.42 -1.14 -17.08
CA SER A 108 -11.11 -1.81 -17.09
C SER A 108 -10.29 -1.50 -18.35
N GLU A 109 -10.92 -1.39 -19.52
CA GLU A 109 -10.24 -1.04 -20.77
C GLU A 109 -9.67 0.38 -20.73
N ARG A 110 -10.43 1.34 -20.20
CA ARG A 110 -9.99 2.73 -20.05
C ARG A 110 -8.84 2.85 -19.06
N VAL A 111 -8.91 2.14 -17.94
CA VAL A 111 -7.83 2.08 -16.96
C VAL A 111 -6.57 1.46 -17.59
N GLN A 112 -6.71 0.38 -18.35
CA GLN A 112 -5.58 -0.26 -19.02
C GLN A 112 -4.94 0.63 -20.08
N ALA A 113 -5.74 1.39 -20.83
CA ALA A 113 -5.25 2.39 -21.78
C ALA A 113 -4.49 3.51 -21.06
N ALA A 114 -4.98 3.97 -19.90
CA ALA A 114 -4.30 4.96 -19.09
C ALA A 114 -2.95 4.46 -18.56
N ILE A 115 -2.88 3.22 -18.04
CA ILE A 115 -1.61 2.59 -17.60
C ILE A 115 -0.61 2.58 -18.76
N GLN A 116 -1.04 2.16 -19.95
CA GLN A 116 -0.18 2.09 -21.13
C GLN A 116 0.31 3.48 -21.57
N PHE A 117 -0.59 4.46 -21.62
CA PHE A 117 -0.26 5.85 -21.95
C PHE A 117 0.78 6.41 -20.96
N THR A 118 0.54 6.22 -19.66
CA THR A 118 1.44 6.68 -18.60
C THR A 118 2.81 6.00 -18.73
N PHE A 119 2.87 4.69 -18.92
CA PHE A 119 4.14 3.97 -19.08
C PHE A 119 4.94 4.47 -20.30
N ASN A 120 4.29 4.62 -21.45
CA ASN A 120 4.95 5.12 -22.65
C ASN A 120 5.49 6.55 -22.47
N SER A 121 4.73 7.41 -21.81
CA SER A 121 5.12 8.81 -21.56
C SER A 121 6.30 8.92 -20.61
N ILE A 122 6.33 8.12 -19.53
CA ILE A 122 7.48 8.12 -18.61
C ILE A 122 8.73 7.56 -19.29
N LYS A 123 8.59 6.55 -20.14
CA LYS A 123 9.71 5.89 -20.83
C LYS A 123 10.36 6.81 -21.86
N GLN A 124 9.60 7.72 -22.48
CA GLN A 124 10.16 8.77 -23.33
C GLN A 124 11.08 9.73 -22.55
N THR A 125 10.75 10.03 -21.29
CA THR A 125 11.52 10.95 -20.45
C THR A 125 12.64 10.24 -19.68
N TYR A 126 12.41 9.00 -19.26
CA TYR A 126 13.32 8.16 -18.48
C TYR A 126 13.48 6.79 -19.17
N PRO A 127 14.33 6.68 -20.21
CA PRO A 127 14.44 5.47 -21.03
C PRO A 127 14.86 4.21 -20.28
N ASN A 128 15.52 4.36 -19.13
CA ASN A 128 15.96 3.25 -18.31
C ASN A 128 14.83 2.62 -17.48
N ILE A 129 13.67 3.28 -17.34
CA ILE A 129 12.53 2.71 -16.60
C ILE A 129 11.99 1.49 -17.34
N GLY A 130 12.17 0.32 -16.73
CA GLY A 130 11.71 -0.96 -17.29
C GLY A 130 10.27 -1.31 -16.94
N ASN A 131 9.73 -0.78 -15.83
CA ASN A 131 8.40 -1.12 -15.34
C ASN A 131 7.73 0.09 -14.69
N LEU A 132 6.40 0.16 -14.81
CA LEU A 132 5.52 1.00 -13.98
C LEU A 132 4.84 0.11 -12.95
N LEU A 133 5.01 0.40 -11.66
CA LEU A 133 4.29 -0.32 -10.61
C LEU A 133 2.86 0.20 -10.51
N VAL A 134 1.88 -0.64 -10.78
CA VAL A 134 0.45 -0.32 -10.60
C VAL A 134 -0.03 -0.97 -9.31
N ILE A 135 -0.60 -0.16 -8.42
CA ILE A 135 -0.98 -0.58 -7.07
C ILE A 135 -2.51 -0.50 -6.90
N HIS A 136 -3.09 -1.58 -6.38
CA HIS A 136 -4.51 -1.68 -6.03
C HIS A 136 -4.65 -2.16 -4.58
N PRO A 137 -5.21 -1.33 -3.67
CA PRO A 137 -5.48 -1.77 -2.30
C PRO A 137 -6.72 -2.66 -2.23
N LYS A 138 -6.56 -3.85 -1.65
CA LYS A 138 -7.58 -4.88 -1.51
C LYS A 138 -7.85 -5.15 -0.03
N GLU A 139 -9.12 -5.19 0.32
CA GLU A 139 -9.56 -5.63 1.65
C GLU A 139 -9.67 -7.16 1.63
N ASN A 140 -9.03 -7.80 2.60
CA ASN A 140 -9.07 -9.23 2.81
C ASN A 140 -9.60 -9.53 4.21
N SER A 141 -10.40 -10.58 4.36
CA SER A 141 -10.72 -11.15 5.67
C SER A 141 -9.68 -12.22 5.98
N ILE A 142 -8.89 -12.02 7.03
CA ILE A 142 -7.79 -12.92 7.38
C ILE A 142 -8.01 -13.55 8.74
N LYS A 143 -7.48 -14.77 8.91
CA LYS A 143 -7.48 -15.49 10.18
C LYS A 143 -6.27 -15.08 11.00
N ILE A 144 -6.49 -14.77 12.27
CA ILE A 144 -5.46 -14.52 13.26
C ILE A 144 -5.45 -15.71 14.22
N VAL A 145 -4.28 -16.26 14.48
CA VAL A 145 -4.09 -17.40 15.38
C VAL A 145 -3.07 -17.02 16.43
N ASP A 146 -3.45 -17.11 17.71
CA ASP A 146 -2.59 -16.83 18.86
C ASP A 146 -1.92 -15.45 18.80
N GLY A 147 -2.71 -14.46 18.35
CA GLY A 147 -2.22 -13.09 18.18
C GLY A 147 -1.28 -12.89 17.00
N THR A 148 -1.10 -13.86 16.10
CA THR A 148 -0.29 -13.71 14.89
C THR A 148 -1.18 -13.75 13.65
N ALA A 149 -1.05 -12.70 12.84
CA ALA A 149 -1.71 -12.57 11.55
C ALA A 149 -0.69 -12.86 10.44
N THR A 150 -1.01 -13.79 9.54
CA THR A 150 -0.17 -14.09 8.38
C THR A 150 -1.02 -14.10 7.12
N TRP A 151 -0.71 -13.23 6.16
CA TRP A 151 -1.43 -13.14 4.90
C TRP A 151 -0.54 -12.55 3.81
N ASN A 152 -0.67 -13.06 2.58
CA ASN A 152 -0.01 -12.50 1.40
C ASN A 152 1.49 -12.20 1.62
N GLY A 153 2.21 -13.15 2.22
CA GLY A 153 3.66 -13.01 2.44
C GLY A 153 4.08 -12.07 3.57
N VAL A 154 3.15 -11.60 4.40
CA VAL A 154 3.40 -10.72 5.55
C VAL A 154 2.92 -11.35 6.84
N GLU A 155 3.67 -11.08 7.91
CA GLU A 155 3.40 -11.45 9.30
C GLU A 155 3.25 -10.17 10.14
N GLN A 156 2.25 -10.13 11.01
CA GLN A 156 2.05 -9.04 11.97
C GLN A 156 1.54 -9.60 13.30
N HIS A 157 2.10 -9.16 14.42
CA HIS A 157 1.67 -9.58 15.75
C HIS A 157 0.69 -8.58 16.36
N VAL A 158 -0.42 -9.09 16.90
CA VAL A 158 -1.46 -8.32 17.60
C VAL A 158 -1.20 -8.42 19.10
N LEU A 159 -0.61 -7.36 19.69
CA LEU A 159 -0.07 -7.41 21.05
C LEU A 159 -1.13 -7.57 22.15
N THR A 160 -2.41 -7.32 21.86
CA THR A 160 -3.49 -7.38 22.85
C THR A 160 -4.20 -8.73 22.91
N ARG A 161 -3.71 -9.77 22.25
CA ARG A 161 -4.40 -11.06 22.16
C ARG A 161 -3.78 -12.14 23.04
N SER A 162 -4.65 -12.92 23.67
CA SER A 162 -4.27 -14.09 24.47
C SER A 162 -3.71 -15.19 23.56
N ARG A 163 -2.79 -15.98 24.13
CA ARG A 163 -2.46 -17.31 23.62
C ARG A 163 -3.75 -18.16 23.62
N ASP A 164 -3.92 -19.01 22.62
CA ASP A 164 -5.10 -19.86 22.36
C ASP A 164 -6.35 -19.11 21.84
N SER A 165 -6.15 -18.12 20.98
CA SER A 165 -7.27 -17.37 20.37
C SER A 165 -7.28 -17.45 18.84
N VAL A 166 -8.48 -17.58 18.28
CA VAL A 166 -8.72 -17.54 16.82
C VAL A 166 -9.76 -16.48 16.52
N GLU A 167 -9.45 -15.57 15.60
CA GLU A 167 -10.40 -14.57 15.12
C GLU A 167 -10.22 -14.30 13.62
N PHE A 168 -11.25 -13.71 13.01
CA PHE A 168 -11.19 -13.19 11.65
C PHE A 168 -11.30 -11.67 11.67
N ARG A 169 -10.43 -10.99 10.93
CA ARG A 169 -10.42 -9.53 10.86
C ARG A 169 -10.19 -9.04 9.43
N PRO A 170 -10.73 -7.86 9.07
CA PRO A 170 -10.32 -7.17 7.86
C PRO A 170 -8.85 -6.75 7.96
N ALA A 171 -8.12 -6.92 6.87
CA ALA A 171 -6.76 -6.44 6.67
C ALA A 171 -6.63 -5.89 5.24
N ILE A 172 -5.70 -4.97 5.04
CA ILE A 172 -5.36 -4.46 3.71
C ILE A 172 -4.21 -5.27 3.12
N SER A 173 -4.32 -5.54 1.84
CA SER A 173 -3.23 -5.98 0.98
C SER A 173 -3.11 -5.03 -0.20
N ILE A 174 -1.95 -5.05 -0.84
CA ILE A 174 -1.71 -4.36 -2.10
C ILE A 174 -1.56 -5.43 -3.18
N ALA A 175 -2.49 -5.42 -4.14
CA ALA A 175 -2.29 -6.11 -5.41
C ALA A 175 -1.42 -5.22 -6.29
N LEU A 176 -0.38 -5.82 -6.85
CA LEU A 176 0.69 -5.18 -7.59
C LEU A 176 0.73 -5.73 -9.00
N GLN A 177 0.86 -4.85 -9.98
CA GLN A 177 1.20 -5.22 -11.34
C GLN A 177 2.51 -4.52 -11.72
N TYR A 178 3.51 -5.31 -12.09
CA TYR A 178 4.76 -4.80 -12.65
C TYR A 178 4.56 -4.60 -14.15
N TYR A 179 3.90 -3.50 -14.53
CA TYR A 179 3.54 -3.27 -15.92
C TYR A 179 4.79 -2.98 -16.75
N ASN A 180 5.01 -3.82 -17.76
CA ASN A 180 5.91 -3.56 -18.87
C ASN A 180 5.23 -3.95 -20.19
N ASP A 181 5.71 -3.42 -21.30
CA ASP A 181 5.08 -3.60 -22.64
C ASP A 181 5.00 -5.06 -23.10
N VAL A 182 5.67 -6.00 -22.41
CA VAL A 182 5.84 -7.40 -22.79
C VAL A 182 5.02 -8.34 -21.87
N GLU A 183 5.17 -8.19 -20.56
CA GLU A 183 4.56 -9.01 -19.51
C GLU A 183 3.43 -8.24 -18.83
N LYS A 184 2.28 -8.16 -19.50
CA LYS A 184 1.09 -7.48 -18.99
C LYS A 184 0.49 -8.15 -17.74
N ASN A 185 0.90 -9.38 -17.42
CA ASN A 185 0.26 -10.23 -16.41
C ASN A 185 1.14 -10.57 -15.20
N ASN A 186 2.15 -9.76 -14.89
CA ASN A 186 2.99 -9.97 -13.72
C ASN A 186 2.31 -9.39 -12.45
N PHE A 187 1.47 -10.22 -11.82
CA PHE A 187 0.67 -9.85 -10.66
C PHE A 187 1.17 -10.49 -9.36
N HIS A 188 1.24 -9.68 -8.31
CA HIS A 188 1.57 -10.12 -6.95
C HIS A 188 0.57 -9.53 -5.95
N GLU A 189 0.38 -10.19 -4.82
CA GLU A 189 -0.40 -9.65 -3.71
C GLU A 189 0.47 -9.69 -2.46
N VAL A 190 0.58 -8.57 -1.76
CA VAL A 190 1.40 -8.41 -0.55
C VAL A 190 0.54 -7.84 0.57
N GLY A 191 0.64 -8.41 1.76
CA GLY A 191 -0.04 -7.85 2.93
C GLY A 191 0.46 -6.43 3.25
N LEU A 192 -0.43 -5.53 3.66
CA LEU A 192 -0.04 -4.17 4.03
C LEU A 192 -0.15 -3.97 5.54
N ASP A 193 -1.37 -4.03 6.07
CA ASP A 193 -1.60 -3.76 7.48
C ASP A 193 -2.98 -4.31 7.91
N LEU A 194 -3.08 -4.69 9.18
CA LEU A 194 -4.31 -5.17 9.81
C LEU A 194 -5.18 -4.04 10.39
N HIS A 195 -4.63 -2.82 10.54
CA HIS A 195 -5.29 -1.71 11.22
C HIS A 195 -5.27 -0.42 10.42
N ALA A 196 -6.16 0.51 10.78
CA ALA A 196 -6.12 1.86 10.25
C ALA A 196 -4.71 2.43 10.43
N PRO A 197 -4.09 2.95 9.37
CA PRO A 197 -2.70 3.33 9.41
C PRO A 197 -2.52 4.59 10.27
N ASP A 198 -1.39 4.67 10.97
CA ASP A 198 -0.93 5.92 11.56
C ASP A 198 -0.24 6.73 10.46
N LEU A 199 -0.83 7.86 10.07
CA LEU A 199 -0.29 8.71 9.01
C LEU A 199 1.01 9.44 9.41
N THR A 200 1.34 9.44 10.71
CA THR A 200 2.55 10.07 11.24
C THR A 200 3.75 9.11 11.26
N ASP A 201 3.49 7.81 11.19
CA ASP A 201 4.54 6.78 11.12
C ASP A 201 5.02 6.62 9.67
N ASN A 202 6.17 7.23 9.38
CA ASN A 202 6.75 7.29 8.05
C ASN A 202 7.71 6.13 7.74
N ASP A 203 7.87 5.18 8.66
CA ASP A 203 8.80 4.05 8.52
C ASP A 203 8.15 2.67 8.66
N LYS A 204 6.90 2.61 9.16
CA LYS A 204 6.10 1.39 9.34
C LYS A 204 6.21 0.37 8.20
N TYR A 205 6.17 0.83 6.95
CA TYR A 205 6.12 -0.03 5.78
C TYR A 205 7.49 -0.32 5.14
N GLU A 206 8.61 -0.02 5.80
CA GLU A 206 9.94 -0.15 5.21
C GLU A 206 10.19 -1.56 4.62
N GLN A 207 9.87 -2.63 5.35
CA GLN A 207 10.09 -4.00 4.85
C GLN A 207 9.24 -4.32 3.63
N ILE A 208 7.97 -3.88 3.63
CA ILE A 208 7.06 -4.02 2.49
C ILE A 208 7.59 -3.25 1.29
N LEU A 209 7.96 -1.97 1.47
CA LEU A 209 8.50 -1.13 0.41
C LEU A 209 9.77 -1.74 -0.18
N LYS A 210 10.69 -2.22 0.67
CA LYS A 210 11.88 -2.94 0.19
C LYS A 210 11.49 -4.16 -0.64
N HIS A 211 10.54 -4.96 -0.18
CA HIS A 211 10.11 -6.17 -0.89
C HIS A 211 9.49 -5.87 -2.27
N ILE A 212 8.65 -4.85 -2.38
CA ILE A 212 7.90 -4.57 -3.62
C ILE A 212 8.66 -3.67 -4.60
N LEU A 213 9.60 -2.84 -4.11
CA LEU A 213 10.33 -1.87 -4.93
C LEU A 213 11.69 -2.38 -5.42
N THR A 214 12.38 -3.24 -4.66
CA THR A 214 13.67 -3.82 -5.10
C THR A 214 13.66 -4.50 -6.47
N PRO A 215 12.56 -5.08 -6.97
CA PRO A 215 12.55 -5.62 -8.33
C PRO A 215 12.72 -4.54 -9.41
N ILE A 216 12.27 -3.31 -9.15
CA ILE A 216 12.16 -2.23 -10.15
C ILE A 216 13.08 -1.03 -9.92
N VAL A 217 13.74 -0.93 -8.77
CA VAL A 217 14.72 0.12 -8.49
C VAL A 217 15.96 -0.41 -7.79
N LEU A 218 17.11 0.17 -8.11
CA LEU A 218 18.35 0.01 -7.36
C LEU A 218 18.30 0.85 -6.09
N LEU A 219 18.26 0.17 -4.95
CA LEU A 219 18.37 0.79 -3.64
C LEU A 219 19.84 1.15 -3.37
N ASN A 220 20.14 2.45 -3.29
CA ASN A 220 21.50 2.89 -3.00
C ASN A 220 21.66 3.10 -1.50
N THR A 221 22.46 2.24 -0.86
CA THR A 221 22.89 2.43 0.52
C THR A 221 24.20 3.22 0.56
N LYS A 222 24.21 4.44 0.02
CA LYS A 222 25.32 5.35 0.32
C LYS A 222 25.04 6.03 1.65
N VAL A 223 25.52 5.33 2.68
CA VAL A 223 25.75 5.69 4.09
C VAL A 223 25.90 7.20 4.32
N LYS A 224 25.16 7.71 5.29
CA LYS A 224 25.70 8.70 6.23
C LYS A 224 25.87 8.02 7.57
#